data_AF-A0A950B1R3-F1
#
_entry.id   AF-A0A950B1R3-F1
#
_cell.length_a   1.000
_cell.length_b   1.000
_cell.length_c   1.000
_cell.angle_alpha   90.00
_cell.angle_beta   90.00
_cell.angle_gamma   90.00
#
_symmetry.space_group_name_H-M   'P 1'
#
loop_
_entity.id
_entity.type
_entity.pdbx_description
1 polymer ?
#
loop_
_entity_poly.entity_id
_entity_poly.type
_entity_poly.pdbx_seq_one_letter_code
_entity_poly.pdbx_strand_id
1 'polypeptide(L)'
;MNASVHRQLARRKRRILRRIGHQPGAERPEPMMAASNIHYVIAEKVRGIAPGGIGAIHLLTRKTGLIEDIGRDLHLLKRHLPYHESDHVLNIAYNLLAGGSRLERIEVRRNDEVFLDALGAQRIPDPTTAGDFCRRFTEADVVQLMDIIDGTRLRVWNQQPEAFFEEAFLDADGTIAPSDGWWSYRLRDARRRRRGASKETRGEAQA
;
A
#
# COMPACT_ATOMS: atom_id res chain seq x y z
N MET A 1 7.82 -4.53 -38.74
CA MET A 1 8.17 -3.61 -37.62
C MET A 1 9.23 -2.63 -38.07
N ASN A 2 9.10 -1.33 -37.76
CA ASN A 2 9.97 -0.27 -38.27
C ASN A 2 11.33 -0.20 -37.52
N ALA A 3 12.45 -0.05 -38.22
CA ALA A 3 13.82 -0.07 -37.64
C ALA A 3 14.06 1.01 -36.56
N SER A 4 13.30 2.11 -36.60
CA SER A 4 13.31 3.13 -35.55
C SER A 4 12.78 2.60 -34.21
N VAL A 5 11.66 1.86 -34.25
CA VAL A 5 11.02 1.26 -33.06
C VAL A 5 11.93 0.21 -32.43
N HIS A 6 12.56 -0.64 -33.25
CA HIS A 6 13.51 -1.65 -32.77
C HIS A 6 14.71 -1.00 -32.05
N ARG A 7 15.28 0.08 -32.61
CA ARG A 7 16.36 0.85 -31.96
C ARG A 7 15.91 1.47 -30.64
N GLN A 8 14.69 1.98 -30.56
CA GLN A 8 14.14 2.55 -29.34
C GLN A 8 13.95 1.49 -28.24
N LEU A 9 13.37 0.33 -28.57
CA LEU A 9 13.20 -0.79 -27.64
C LEU A 9 14.55 -1.33 -27.13
N ALA A 10 15.52 -1.50 -28.03
CA ALA A 10 16.87 -1.94 -27.65
C ALA A 10 17.60 -0.93 -26.74
N ARG A 11 17.35 0.38 -26.91
CA ARG A 11 17.86 1.41 -26.00
C ARG A 11 17.20 1.30 -24.62
N ARG A 12 15.88 1.14 -24.56
CA ARG A 12 15.14 0.95 -23.29
C ARG A 12 15.63 -0.28 -22.54
N LYS A 13 15.71 -1.43 -23.21
CA LYS A 13 16.22 -2.68 -22.63
C LYS A 13 17.63 -2.48 -22.04
N ARG A 14 18.54 -1.80 -22.74
CA ARG A 14 19.87 -1.49 -22.21
C ARG A 14 19.84 -0.58 -20.97
N ARG A 15 18.95 0.41 -20.92
CA ARG A 15 18.80 1.28 -19.73
C ARG A 15 18.27 0.51 -18.53
N ILE A 16 17.26 -0.34 -18.73
CA ILE A 16 16.73 -1.21 -17.69
C ILE A 16 17.79 -2.19 -17.18
N LEU A 17 18.54 -2.85 -18.08
CA LEU A 17 19.61 -3.77 -17.67
C LEU A 17 20.70 -3.05 -16.84
N ARG A 18 21.02 -1.80 -17.16
CA ARG A 18 21.94 -0.99 -16.34
C ARG A 18 21.37 -0.67 -14.95
N ARG A 19 20.05 -0.41 -14.85
CA ARG A 19 19.35 -0.17 -13.59
C ARG A 19 19.30 -1.41 -12.69
N ILE A 20 19.06 -2.58 -13.29
CA ILE A 20 18.87 -3.87 -12.60
C ILE A 20 20.20 -4.54 -12.24
N GLY A 21 21.32 -4.12 -12.83
CA GLY A 21 22.65 -4.71 -12.62
C GLY A 21 22.93 -5.07 -11.16
N HIS A 22 23.41 -6.30 -10.95
CA HIS A 22 23.58 -6.92 -9.62
C HIS A 22 24.82 -6.35 -8.91
N GLN A 23 24.74 -5.08 -8.57
CA GLN A 23 25.69 -4.40 -7.69
C GLN A 23 24.93 -4.10 -6.39
N PRO A 24 25.29 -4.76 -5.27
CA PRO A 24 24.86 -4.30 -3.96
C PRO A 24 25.53 -2.92 -3.78
N GLY A 25 24.72 -1.87 -3.94
CA GLY A 25 25.19 -0.50 -3.73
C GLY A 25 25.56 -0.27 -2.27
N ALA A 26 25.97 0.96 -1.95
CA ALA A 26 26.11 1.38 -0.55
C ALA A 26 24.74 1.36 0.14
N GLU A 27 24.77 1.18 1.46
CA GLU A 27 23.62 1.32 2.33
C GLU A 27 23.05 2.74 2.17
N ARG A 28 21.74 2.84 2.00
CA ARG A 28 21.08 4.11 1.67
C ARG A 28 20.44 4.70 2.92
N PRO A 29 20.68 6.00 3.23
CA PRO A 29 19.97 6.68 4.32
C PRO A 29 18.51 6.99 3.97
N GLU A 30 18.17 7.00 2.68
CA GLU A 30 16.83 7.31 2.18
C GLU A 30 16.27 6.16 1.33
N PRO A 31 14.93 5.98 1.30
CA PRO A 31 14.25 5.01 0.45
C PRO A 31 14.63 5.12 -1.03
N MET A 32 14.54 4.01 -1.75
CA MET A 32 14.78 3.94 -3.19
C MET A 32 13.70 4.66 -4.01
N MET A 33 12.44 4.60 -3.57
CA MET A 33 11.34 5.36 -4.17
C MET A 33 11.29 6.76 -3.55
N ALA A 34 11.85 7.75 -4.26
CA ALA A 34 12.12 9.08 -3.72
C ALA A 34 11.48 10.23 -4.53
N ALA A 35 10.51 9.96 -5.41
CA ALA A 35 9.88 11.02 -6.21
C ALA A 35 9.19 12.08 -5.33
N SER A 36 9.50 13.36 -5.58
CA SER A 36 8.93 14.53 -4.88
C SER A 36 8.20 15.49 -5.82
N ASN A 37 8.65 15.61 -7.07
CA ASN A 37 8.08 16.52 -8.07
C ASN A 37 7.71 15.74 -9.33
N ILE A 38 6.44 15.33 -9.44
CA ILE A 38 5.93 14.58 -10.60
C ILE A 38 5.24 15.57 -11.52
N HIS A 39 5.89 15.90 -12.64
CA HIS A 39 5.30 16.71 -13.70
C HIS A 39 4.34 15.85 -14.53
N TYR A 40 3.04 15.97 -14.25
CA TYR A 40 2.00 15.46 -15.13
C TYR A 40 1.91 16.35 -16.37
N VAL A 41 2.56 15.96 -17.46
CA VAL A 41 2.44 16.63 -18.77
C VAL A 41 1.45 15.85 -19.62
N ILE A 42 0.31 16.48 -19.94
CA ILE A 42 -0.60 15.99 -20.99
C ILE A 42 -0.04 16.49 -22.34
N ALA A 43 0.66 15.63 -23.09
CA ALA A 43 1.12 15.97 -24.44
C ALA A 43 0.97 14.77 -25.39
N GLU A 44 0.71 15.04 -26.68
CA GLU A 44 0.40 14.06 -27.74
C GLU A 44 1.48 12.96 -27.96
N LYS A 45 2.70 13.14 -27.43
CA LYS A 45 3.84 12.20 -27.58
C LYS A 45 4.42 11.72 -26.23
N VAL A 46 3.59 11.58 -25.19
CA VAL A 46 4.05 11.16 -23.87
C VAL A 46 4.05 9.63 -23.74
N ARG A 47 5.05 9.11 -23.03
CA ARG A 47 5.12 7.69 -22.66
C ARG A 47 4.03 7.43 -21.61
N GLY A 48 2.93 6.81 -21.99
CA GLY A 48 1.86 6.45 -21.06
C GLY A 48 2.25 5.30 -20.13
N ILE A 49 1.75 5.33 -18.90
CA ILE A 49 1.82 4.24 -17.92
C ILE A 49 0.42 3.65 -17.80
N ALA A 50 0.27 2.32 -17.76
CA ALA A 50 -1.05 1.69 -17.58
C ALA A 50 -1.73 2.13 -16.26
N PRO A 51 -1.02 2.18 -15.11
CA PRO A 51 -1.46 2.95 -13.93
C PRO A 51 -0.91 4.39 -13.96
N GLY A 52 -1.51 5.28 -14.76
CA GLY A 52 -1.10 6.70 -14.85
C GLY A 52 -1.13 7.47 -13.51
N GLY A 53 -1.90 7.00 -12.54
CA GLY A 53 -2.02 7.60 -11.20
C GLY A 53 -0.90 7.23 -10.22
N ILE A 54 0.02 6.32 -10.56
CA ILE A 54 0.97 5.80 -9.55
C ILE A 54 1.85 6.88 -8.93
N GLY A 55 2.24 7.87 -9.74
CA GLY A 55 2.98 9.03 -9.26
C GLY A 55 2.19 9.83 -8.23
N ALA A 56 0.94 10.18 -8.53
CA ALA A 56 0.06 10.90 -7.62
C ALA A 56 -0.17 10.14 -6.30
N ILE A 57 -0.34 8.81 -6.38
CA ILE A 57 -0.45 7.95 -5.19
C ILE A 57 0.83 8.00 -4.36
N HIS A 58 2.01 7.91 -5.00
CA HIS A 58 3.27 8.02 -4.29
C HIS A 58 3.47 9.39 -3.62
N LEU A 59 3.08 10.48 -4.30
CA LEU A 59 3.09 11.82 -3.70
C LEU A 59 2.14 11.92 -2.51
N LEU A 60 0.96 11.30 -2.58
CA LEU A 60 0.04 11.22 -1.46
C LEU A 60 0.70 10.49 -0.29
N THR A 61 1.22 9.28 -0.51
CA THR A 61 1.93 8.48 0.51
C THR A 61 3.03 9.27 1.20
N ARG A 62 3.79 10.07 0.43
CA ARG A 62 4.84 10.92 0.97
C ARG A 62 4.29 12.10 1.78
N LYS A 63 3.28 12.81 1.25
CA LYS A 63 2.68 13.96 1.94
C LYS A 63 1.97 13.60 3.23
N THR A 64 1.45 12.39 3.35
CA THR A 64 0.80 11.92 4.58
C THR A 64 1.80 11.48 5.66
N GLY A 65 3.10 11.37 5.31
CA GLY A 65 4.14 10.88 6.21
C GLY A 65 4.18 9.35 6.34
N LEU A 66 3.44 8.62 5.50
CA LEU A 66 3.35 7.16 5.62
C LEU A 66 4.69 6.47 5.33
N ILE A 67 5.49 7.02 4.40
CA ILE A 67 6.80 6.44 4.05
C ILE A 67 7.74 6.51 5.25
N GLU A 68 7.75 7.67 5.91
CA GLU A 68 8.56 7.97 7.08
C GLU A 68 8.12 7.15 8.29
N ASP A 69 6.82 7.00 8.51
CA ASP A 69 6.30 6.19 9.62
C ASP A 69 6.63 4.71 9.45
N ILE A 70 6.49 4.15 8.24
CA ILE A 70 6.88 2.76 7.99
C ILE A 70 8.38 2.57 8.24
N GLY A 71 9.23 3.47 7.72
CA GLY A 71 10.69 3.34 7.91
C GLY A 71 11.15 3.51 9.35
N ARG A 72 10.39 4.26 10.16
CA ARG A 72 10.70 4.53 11.57
C ARG A 72 10.19 3.43 12.51
N ASP A 73 9.00 2.90 12.25
CA ASP A 73 8.28 2.08 13.24
C ASP A 73 8.21 0.60 12.83
N LEU A 74 8.50 0.25 11.57
CA LEU A 74 8.60 -1.15 11.10
C LEU A 74 10.07 -1.53 10.89
N HIS A 75 10.54 -2.56 11.60
CA HIS A 75 11.95 -2.98 11.58
C HIS A 75 12.10 -4.47 11.27
N LEU A 76 12.14 -4.82 9.99
CA LEU A 76 12.26 -6.20 9.51
C LEU A 76 13.64 -6.48 8.90
N LEU A 77 14.32 -5.43 8.45
CA LEU A 77 15.62 -5.51 7.82
C LEU A 77 16.71 -5.17 8.84
N LYS A 78 17.78 -5.94 8.83
CA LYS A 78 18.98 -5.63 9.64
C LYS A 78 19.81 -4.50 9.05
N ARG A 79 19.70 -4.30 7.74
CA ARG A 79 20.49 -3.35 6.94
C ARG A 79 19.70 -2.92 5.72
N HIS A 80 19.85 -1.67 5.31
CA HIS A 80 19.10 -1.07 4.18
C HIS A 80 19.92 -1.08 2.88
N LEU A 81 20.06 -2.28 2.29
CA LEU A 81 20.92 -2.54 1.13
C LEU A 81 20.14 -3.14 -0.06
N PRO A 82 19.63 -2.34 -1.00
CA PRO A 82 19.52 -0.88 -1.01
C PRO A 82 18.13 -0.37 -0.57
N TYR A 83 17.28 -1.23 -0.03
CA TYR A 83 15.86 -0.94 0.19
C TYR A 83 15.54 -0.74 1.67
N HIS A 84 14.60 0.15 1.93
CA HIS A 84 13.94 0.34 3.23
C HIS A 84 12.67 -0.52 3.33
N GLU A 85 12.15 -0.72 4.54
CA GLU A 85 10.87 -1.39 4.76
C GLU A 85 9.74 -0.75 3.95
N SER A 86 9.71 0.57 3.89
CA SER A 86 8.75 1.33 3.10
C SER A 86 8.87 1.03 1.60
N ASP A 87 10.10 0.82 1.07
CA ASP A 87 10.28 0.42 -0.33
C ASP A 87 9.62 -0.92 -0.62
N HIS A 88 9.73 -1.88 0.30
CA HIS A 88 9.13 -3.19 0.13
C HIS A 88 7.61 -3.16 0.22
N VAL A 89 7.07 -2.51 1.26
CA VAL A 89 5.61 -2.38 1.46
C VAL A 89 4.97 -1.68 0.26
N LEU A 90 5.53 -0.55 -0.17
CA LEU A 90 5.00 0.22 -1.29
C LEU A 90 5.18 -0.52 -2.63
N ASN A 91 6.28 -1.25 -2.83
CA ASN A 91 6.45 -2.04 -4.06
C ASN A 91 5.34 -3.10 -4.22
N ILE A 92 4.97 -3.78 -3.13
CA ILE A 92 3.88 -4.76 -3.13
C ILE A 92 2.53 -4.08 -3.36
N ALA A 93 2.24 -2.99 -2.64
CA ALA A 93 1.00 -2.24 -2.79
C ALA A 93 0.84 -1.65 -4.20
N TYR A 94 1.90 -1.07 -4.74
CA TYR A 94 1.92 -0.48 -6.09
C TYR A 94 1.80 -1.53 -7.17
N ASN A 95 2.34 -2.73 -6.97
CA ASN A 95 2.11 -3.85 -7.87
C ASN A 95 0.61 -4.21 -7.94
N LEU A 96 -0.08 -4.26 -6.79
CA LEU A 96 -1.54 -4.51 -6.74
C LEU A 96 -2.34 -3.38 -7.42
N LEU A 97 -2.07 -2.12 -7.05
CA LEU A 97 -2.73 -0.95 -7.66
C LEU A 97 -2.50 -0.84 -9.17
N ALA A 98 -1.37 -1.37 -9.64
CA ALA A 98 -1.06 -1.47 -11.06
C ALA A 98 -1.71 -2.67 -11.76
N GLY A 99 -2.68 -3.35 -11.14
CA GLY A 99 -3.37 -4.52 -11.70
C GLY A 99 -2.55 -5.82 -11.63
N GLY A 100 -1.52 -5.87 -10.80
CA GLY A 100 -0.85 -7.10 -10.42
C GLY A 100 -1.71 -7.88 -9.43
N SER A 101 -1.69 -9.21 -9.52
CA SER A 101 -2.39 -10.10 -8.57
C SER A 101 -1.45 -11.06 -7.85
N ARG A 102 -0.15 -11.04 -8.19
CA ARG A 102 0.89 -11.91 -7.65
C ARG A 102 2.24 -11.19 -7.61
N LEU A 103 3.16 -11.66 -6.78
CA LEU A 103 4.50 -11.04 -6.63
C LEU A 103 5.33 -11.14 -7.91
N GLU A 104 5.17 -12.19 -8.73
CA GLU A 104 5.92 -12.35 -9.99
C GLU A 104 5.62 -11.22 -10.98
N ARG A 105 4.44 -10.59 -10.87
CA ARG A 105 4.06 -9.43 -11.70
C ARG A 105 4.90 -8.19 -11.41
N ILE A 106 5.63 -8.14 -10.29
CA ILE A 106 6.61 -7.08 -10.01
C ILE A 106 7.68 -7.02 -11.11
N GLU A 107 8.02 -8.13 -11.75
CA GLU A 107 9.01 -8.15 -12.85
C GLU A 107 8.55 -7.31 -14.04
N VAL A 108 7.24 -7.22 -14.30
CA VAL A 108 6.68 -6.32 -15.34
C VAL A 108 6.99 -4.87 -14.98
N ARG A 109 6.83 -4.49 -13.72
CA ARG A 109 7.07 -3.14 -13.20
C ARG A 109 8.56 -2.80 -13.18
N ARG A 110 9.39 -3.76 -12.82
CA ARG A 110 10.85 -3.62 -12.79
C ARG A 110 11.45 -3.36 -14.17
N ASN A 111 10.79 -3.84 -15.23
CA ASN A 111 11.19 -3.62 -16.62
C ASN A 111 10.49 -2.42 -17.30
N ASP A 112 9.62 -1.70 -16.57
CA ASP A 112 8.92 -0.52 -17.08
C ASP A 112 9.67 0.76 -16.69
N GLU A 113 10.40 1.33 -17.65
CA GLU A 113 11.18 2.56 -17.46
C GLU A 113 10.30 3.72 -16.98
N VAL A 114 9.06 3.81 -17.46
CA VAL A 114 8.16 4.93 -17.18
C VAL A 114 7.59 4.81 -15.76
N PHE A 115 7.26 3.59 -15.34
CA PHE A 115 6.87 3.29 -13.96
C PHE A 115 7.97 3.66 -12.96
N LEU A 116 9.21 3.25 -13.24
CA LEU A 116 10.36 3.57 -12.39
C LEU A 116 10.62 5.09 -12.36
N ASP A 117 10.52 5.76 -13.50
CA ASP A 117 10.69 7.21 -13.59
C ASP A 117 9.61 7.96 -12.77
N ALA A 118 8.36 7.48 -12.79
CA ALA A 118 7.27 8.06 -12.00
C ALA A 118 7.47 7.93 -10.48
N LEU A 119 8.15 6.86 -10.05
CA LEU A 119 8.52 6.64 -8.64
C LEU A 119 9.86 7.30 -8.26
N GLY A 120 10.58 7.89 -9.22
CA GLY A 120 11.92 8.42 -9.02
C GLY A 120 12.93 7.33 -8.63
N ALA A 121 12.62 6.07 -8.96
CA ALA A 121 13.37 4.91 -8.51
C ALA A 121 14.37 4.44 -9.57
N GLN A 122 15.59 4.11 -9.15
CA GLN A 122 16.54 3.45 -10.04
C GLN A 122 16.09 2.02 -10.35
N ARG A 123 15.67 1.28 -9.32
CA ARG A 123 15.16 -0.09 -9.39
C ARG A 123 14.20 -0.33 -8.23
N ILE A 124 13.42 -1.39 -8.30
CA ILE A 124 12.52 -1.83 -7.22
C ILE A 124 12.89 -3.26 -6.80
N PRO A 125 12.55 -3.68 -5.56
CA PRO A 125 12.74 -5.07 -5.14
C PRO A 125 12.14 -6.03 -6.15
N ASP A 126 12.89 -7.06 -6.53
CA ASP A 126 12.39 -8.07 -7.45
C ASP A 126 11.45 -9.07 -6.74
N PRO A 127 10.73 -9.94 -7.48
CA PRO A 127 9.76 -10.84 -6.87
C PRO A 127 10.33 -11.74 -5.76
N THR A 128 11.57 -12.20 -5.90
CA THR A 128 12.19 -13.06 -4.88
C THR A 128 12.59 -12.26 -3.64
N THR A 129 13.08 -11.03 -3.83
CA THR A 129 13.36 -10.09 -2.74
C THR A 129 12.08 -9.69 -2.00
N ALA A 130 10.98 -9.42 -2.72
CA ALA A 130 9.68 -9.15 -2.11
C ALA A 130 9.16 -10.36 -1.33
N GLY A 131 9.35 -11.57 -1.86
CA GLY A 131 9.04 -12.82 -1.17
C GLY A 131 9.87 -13.03 0.10
N ASP A 132 11.16 -12.72 0.09
CA ASP A 132 12.01 -12.76 1.29
C ASP A 132 11.51 -11.79 2.36
N PHE A 133 11.15 -10.57 1.96
CA PHE A 133 10.59 -9.58 2.86
C PHE A 133 9.31 -10.08 3.55
N CYS A 134 8.37 -10.65 2.79
CA CYS A 134 7.14 -11.22 3.34
C CYS A 134 7.39 -12.33 4.38
N ARG A 135 8.44 -13.16 4.20
CA ARG A 135 8.75 -14.26 5.14
C ARG A 135 9.28 -13.78 6.49
N ARG A 136 9.66 -12.50 6.62
CA ARG A 136 10.20 -11.93 7.86
C ARG A 136 9.12 -11.46 8.82
N PHE A 137 7.88 -11.30 8.35
CA PHE A 137 6.78 -10.85 9.19
C PHE A 137 6.40 -11.92 10.22
N THR A 138 6.23 -11.46 11.45
CA THR A 138 5.43 -12.13 12.48
C THR A 138 4.04 -11.51 12.55
N GLU A 139 3.14 -12.12 13.31
CA GLU A 139 1.80 -11.56 13.56
C GLU A 139 1.88 -10.14 14.19
N ALA A 140 2.81 -9.94 15.13
CA ALA A 140 3.03 -8.64 15.76
C ALA A 140 3.47 -7.58 14.74
N ASP A 141 4.31 -7.94 13.76
CA ASP A 141 4.74 -7.01 12.71
C ASP A 141 3.61 -6.62 11.76
N VAL A 142 2.67 -7.55 11.50
CA VAL A 142 1.47 -7.26 10.71
C VAL A 142 0.58 -6.26 11.44
N VAL A 143 0.33 -6.49 12.73
CA VAL A 143 -0.45 -5.55 13.56
C VAL A 143 0.27 -4.21 13.65
N GLN A 144 1.59 -4.19 13.83
CA GLN A 144 2.37 -2.95 13.85
C GLN A 144 2.24 -2.17 12.54
N LEU A 145 2.26 -2.84 11.39
CA LEU A 145 2.04 -2.19 10.10
C LEU A 145 0.61 -1.64 9.97
N MET A 146 -0.40 -2.35 10.49
CA MET A 146 -1.78 -1.85 10.55
C MET A 146 -1.87 -0.58 11.41
N ASP A 147 -1.27 -0.58 12.60
CA ASP A 147 -1.25 0.56 13.51
C ASP A 147 -0.55 1.78 12.88
N ILE A 148 0.55 1.57 12.15
CA ILE A 148 1.25 2.63 11.39
C ILE A 148 0.31 3.26 10.35
N ILE A 149 -0.41 2.42 9.59
CA ILE A 149 -1.35 2.88 8.57
C ILE A 149 -2.51 3.63 9.22
N ASP A 150 -3.05 3.12 10.32
CA ASP A 150 -4.17 3.74 11.04
C ASP A 150 -3.77 5.07 11.68
N GLY A 151 -2.58 5.17 12.26
CA GLY A 151 -2.02 6.44 12.73
C GLY A 151 -1.91 7.48 11.61
N THR A 152 -1.49 7.04 10.42
CA THR A 152 -1.46 7.91 9.23
C THR A 152 -2.88 8.31 8.80
N ARG A 153 -3.84 7.39 8.81
CA ARG A 153 -5.25 7.67 8.47
C ARG A 153 -5.86 8.72 9.40
N LEU A 154 -5.62 8.63 10.70
CA LEU A 154 -6.09 9.62 11.67
C LEU A 154 -5.55 11.03 11.35
N ARG A 155 -4.27 11.15 10.96
CA ARG A 155 -3.71 12.44 10.53
C ARG A 155 -4.38 13.00 9.27
N VAL A 156 -4.81 12.14 8.35
CA VAL A 156 -5.52 12.56 7.14
C VAL A 156 -6.97 12.95 7.47
N TRP A 157 -7.64 12.19 8.33
CA TRP A 157 -9.00 12.51 8.78
C TRP A 157 -9.07 13.83 9.53
N ASN A 158 -8.09 14.14 10.38
CA ASN A 158 -8.03 15.41 11.10
C ASN A 158 -7.89 16.65 10.19
N GLN A 159 -7.65 16.47 8.88
CA GLN A 159 -7.63 17.56 7.89
C GLN A 159 -8.99 17.81 7.24
N GLN A 160 -9.99 16.95 7.50
CA GLN A 160 -11.32 17.10 6.91
C GLN A 160 -12.15 18.16 7.65
N PRO A 161 -13.02 18.90 6.95
CA PRO A 161 -13.91 19.88 7.59
C PRO A 161 -14.95 19.19 8.49
N GLU A 162 -15.52 19.93 9.44
CA GLU A 162 -16.54 19.38 10.36
C GLU A 162 -17.74 18.76 9.61
N ALA A 163 -18.16 19.38 8.51
CA ALA A 163 -19.23 18.87 7.63
C ALA A 163 -18.94 17.47 7.06
N PHE A 164 -17.67 17.07 6.93
CA PHE A 164 -17.31 15.71 6.48
C PHE A 164 -17.73 14.64 7.50
N PHE A 165 -17.82 14.99 8.78
CA PHE A 165 -18.17 14.07 9.86
C PHE A 165 -19.67 14.02 10.17
N GLU A 166 -20.50 14.77 9.43
CA GLU A 166 -21.95 14.74 9.57
C GLU A 166 -22.56 13.41 9.09
N GLU A 167 -21.90 12.73 8.16
CA GLU A 167 -22.35 11.46 7.59
C GLU A 167 -21.20 10.44 7.56
N ALA A 168 -21.48 9.21 8.01
CA ALA A 168 -20.51 8.12 8.03
C ALA A 168 -20.85 7.08 6.95
N PHE A 169 -19.94 6.88 5.99
CA PHE A 169 -20.00 5.79 5.03
C PHE A 169 -19.26 4.57 5.60
N LEU A 170 -20.00 3.48 5.83
CA LEU A 170 -19.43 2.21 6.27
C LEU A 170 -19.40 1.25 5.08
N ASP A 171 -18.21 0.97 4.58
CA ASP A 171 -17.99 -0.04 3.56
C ASP A 171 -17.83 -1.41 4.26
N ALA A 172 -18.79 -2.31 4.04
CA ALA A 172 -18.90 -3.58 4.78
C ALA A 172 -18.20 -4.75 4.07
N ASP A 173 -17.90 -4.61 2.78
CA ASP A 173 -17.06 -5.54 2.04
C ASP A 173 -15.72 -4.86 1.73
N GLY A 174 -14.64 -5.36 2.32
CA GLY A 174 -13.29 -4.91 1.98
C GLY A 174 -12.90 -5.32 0.55
N THR A 175 -13.46 -4.67 -0.48
CA THR A 175 -13.23 -5.05 -1.87
C THR A 175 -11.81 -4.74 -2.35
N ILE A 176 -11.05 -3.93 -1.60
CA ILE A 176 -9.66 -3.55 -1.94
C ILE A 176 -8.66 -4.69 -1.66
N ALA A 177 -8.99 -5.61 -0.74
CA ALA A 177 -8.30 -6.90 -0.56
C ALA A 177 -9.28 -7.87 0.14
N PRO A 178 -9.71 -8.97 -0.51
CA PRO A 178 -10.64 -9.89 0.11
C PRO A 178 -10.03 -10.45 1.39
N SER A 179 -10.66 -10.13 2.54
CA SER A 179 -10.41 -10.82 3.79
C SER A 179 -11.37 -11.99 3.87
N ASP A 180 -10.86 -13.22 3.96
CA ASP A 180 -11.68 -14.44 4.03
C ASP A 180 -12.45 -14.58 5.37
N GLY A 181 -12.48 -13.53 6.20
CA GLY A 181 -13.22 -13.49 7.46
C GLY A 181 -14.67 -13.11 7.25
N TRP A 182 -15.58 -14.08 7.31
CA TRP A 182 -17.02 -13.83 7.29
C TRP A 182 -17.53 -13.75 8.72
N TRP A 183 -17.96 -12.56 9.16
CA TRP A 183 -18.65 -12.37 10.43
C TRP A 183 -20.16 -12.26 10.18
N SER A 184 -20.95 -13.14 10.81
CA SER A 184 -22.41 -12.96 10.87
C SER A 184 -22.76 -12.23 12.17
N TYR A 185 -23.26 -11.00 12.10
CA TYR A 185 -23.88 -10.35 13.24
C TYR A 185 -25.41 -10.37 13.06
N ARG A 186 -26.11 -11.04 13.97
CA ARG A 186 -27.57 -10.98 14.06
C ARG A 186 -27.93 -9.92 15.09
N LEU A 187 -28.23 -8.70 14.64
CA LEU A 187 -28.83 -7.68 15.49
C LEU A 187 -30.21 -8.20 15.95
N ARG A 188 -30.33 -8.57 17.23
CA ARG A 188 -31.65 -8.66 17.89
C ARG A 188 -31.96 -7.30 18.48
N ASP A 189 -33.13 -6.78 18.13
CA ASP A 189 -33.73 -5.53 18.59
C ASP A 189 -33.42 -5.20 20.06
N ALA A 190 -32.57 -4.20 20.28
CA ALA A 190 -32.39 -3.55 21.56
C ALA A 190 -33.34 -2.35 21.72
N ARG A 191 -34.65 -2.54 21.44
CA ARG A 191 -35.68 -1.52 21.72
C ARG A 191 -37.01 -2.14 22.13
N ARG A 192 -37.05 -2.80 23.30
CA ARG A 192 -38.27 -2.93 24.13
C ARG A 192 -37.93 -3.64 25.44
N ARG A 193 -37.55 -2.87 26.47
CA ARG A 193 -37.79 -3.14 27.92
C ARG A 193 -37.19 -2.01 28.77
N ARG A 194 -37.68 -0.79 28.54
CA ARG A 194 -37.75 0.24 29.58
C ARG A 194 -39.18 0.75 29.57
N ARG A 195 -40.03 0.13 30.39
CA ARG A 195 -41.27 0.65 31.01
C ARG A 195 -42.20 -0.52 31.42
N GLY A 196 -42.43 -0.67 32.72
CA GLY A 196 -43.65 -1.27 33.27
C GLY A 196 -43.47 -2.38 34.31
N ALA A 197 -43.90 -2.08 35.55
CA ALA A 197 -44.20 -2.96 36.71
C ALA A 197 -42.99 -3.64 37.40
N SER A 198 -42.59 -3.37 38.65
CA SER A 198 -43.27 -3.07 39.93
C SER A 198 -44.30 -4.13 40.38
N LYS A 199 -43.96 -4.80 41.51
CA LYS A 199 -44.70 -5.82 42.28
C LYS A 199 -44.71 -7.20 41.58
N GLU A 200 -44.50 -8.35 42.22
CA GLU A 200 -44.82 -8.81 43.57
C GLU A 200 -44.04 -10.12 43.86
N THR A 201 -44.12 -10.58 45.11
CA THR A 201 -43.39 -11.62 45.86
C THR A 201 -43.63 -13.11 45.50
N ARG A 202 -42.76 -13.98 46.06
CA ARG A 202 -42.85 -15.45 46.36
C ARG A 202 -42.46 -16.39 45.20
N GLY A 203 -41.48 -17.29 45.37
CA GLY A 203 -41.58 -18.62 46.02
C GLY A 203 -42.03 -19.62 44.94
N GLU A 204 -41.31 -20.66 44.52
CA GLU A 204 -40.78 -21.83 45.24
C GLU A 204 -39.83 -22.61 44.33
N ALA A 205 -39.05 -23.50 44.95
CA ALA A 205 -38.18 -24.49 44.32
C ALA A 205 -38.95 -25.75 43.89
N GLN A 206 -38.42 -26.47 42.89
CA GLN A 206 -38.13 -27.92 42.84
C GLN A 206 -38.40 -28.59 41.48
N ALA A 207 -37.46 -29.50 41.18
CA ALA A 207 -37.43 -30.60 40.20
C ALA A 207 -37.29 -30.25 38.71
#